data_AF-A0A7L3IWM6-F1
#
_entry.id   AF-A0A7L3IWM6-F1
#
_cell.length_a   1.000
_cell.length_b   1.000
_cell.length_c   1.000
_cell.angle_alpha   90.00
_cell.angle_beta   90.00
_cell.angle_gamma   90.00
#
_symmetry.space_group_name_H-M   'P 1'
#
loop_
_entity.id
_entity.type
_entity.pdbx_description
1 polymer ?
#
loop_
_entity_poly.entity_id
_entity_poly.type
_entity_poly.pdbx_seq_one_letter_code
_entity_poly.pdbx_strand_id
1 'polypeptide(L)'
;VADRTQMPYTDAVVHEIQRFISLIPLALPHTVTKDTSFRGYVIPKGTTIYPLLSSVLHDSKEFPNPQEFNPEHFLNKNGTFRKSNFFMPFSAG
;
A
#
# COMPACT_ATOMS: atom_id res chain seq x y z
N VAL A 1 -19.82 2.62 11.03
CA VAL A 1 -19.16 3.46 9.99
C VAL A 1 -19.31 4.95 10.29
N ALA A 2 -20.43 5.41 10.86
CA ALA A 2 -20.63 6.83 11.22
C ALA A 2 -19.51 7.40 12.11
N ASP A 3 -19.07 6.66 13.13
CA ASP A 3 -18.05 7.16 14.07
C ASP A 3 -16.66 7.31 13.44
N ARG A 4 -16.33 6.48 12.45
CA ARG A 4 -15.00 6.47 11.81
C ARG A 4 -14.66 7.82 11.18
N THR A 5 -15.64 8.50 10.57
CA THR A 5 -15.42 9.82 9.95
C THR A 5 -15.20 10.93 10.99
N GLN A 6 -15.59 10.70 12.25
CA GLN A 6 -15.39 11.60 13.37
C GLN A 6 -14.11 11.28 14.17
N MET A 7 -13.40 10.20 13.84
CA MET A 7 -12.22 9.72 14.55
C MET A 7 -11.00 9.61 13.63
N PRO A 8 -10.54 10.74 13.04
CA PRO A 8 -9.48 10.72 12.02
C PRO A 8 -8.16 10.14 12.54
N TYR A 9 -7.82 10.41 13.81
CA TYR A 9 -6.59 9.88 14.40
C TYR A 9 -6.64 8.36 14.60
N THR A 10 -7.78 7.83 15.06
CA THR A 10 -7.96 6.37 15.16
C THR A 10 -7.87 5.71 13.79
N ASP A 11 -8.47 6.32 12.77
CA ASP A 11 -8.38 5.80 11.41
C ASP A 11 -6.93 5.84 10.89
N ALA A 12 -6.21 6.93 11.14
CA ALA A 12 -4.80 7.06 10.80
C ALA A 12 -3.92 6.01 11.50
N VAL A 13 -4.13 5.74 12.78
CA VAL A 13 -3.43 4.69 13.53
C VAL A 13 -3.69 3.30 12.92
N VAL A 14 -4.93 2.97 12.58
CA VAL A 14 -5.27 1.67 11.97
C VAL A 14 -4.57 1.51 10.61
N HIS A 15 -4.56 2.56 9.79
CA HIS A 15 -3.86 2.55 8.50
C HIS A 15 -2.35 2.43 8.68
N GLU A 16 -1.77 3.15 9.64
CA GLU A 16 -0.34 3.08 9.92
C GLU A 16 0.07 1.70 10.42
N ILE A 17 -0.76 1.03 11.24
CA ILE A 17 -0.55 -0.37 11.62
C ILE A 17 -0.47 -1.25 10.36
N GLN A 18 -1.45 -1.13 9.46
CA GLN A 18 -1.48 -1.93 8.23
C GLN A 18 -0.29 -1.66 7.30
N ARG A 19 0.12 -0.39 7.18
CA ARG A 19 1.28 0.02 6.39
C ARG A 19 2.57 -0.54 6.98
N PHE A 20 2.80 -0.30 8.26
CA PHE A 20 4.05 -0.58 8.96
C PHE A 20 4.34 -2.08 9.08
N ILE A 21 3.33 -2.89 9.45
CA ILE A 21 3.54 -4.34 9.57
C ILE A 21 3.72 -5.01 8.20
N SER A 22 3.19 -4.40 7.13
CA SER A 22 3.16 -4.95 5.76
C SER A 22 2.87 -6.45 5.75
N LEU A 23 1.74 -6.85 6.36
CA LEU A 23 1.48 -8.24 6.78
C LEU A 23 1.68 -9.27 5.66
N ILE A 24 1.36 -8.91 4.42
CA ILE A 24 1.56 -9.73 3.23
C ILE A 24 2.49 -8.97 2.26
N PRO A 25 3.80 -8.97 2.49
CA PRO A 25 4.72 -8.08 1.79
C PRO A 25 4.88 -8.39 0.30
N LEU A 26 4.58 -9.63 -0.12
CA LEU A 26 4.68 -10.13 -1.50
C LEU A 26 3.30 -10.33 -2.18
N ALA A 27 2.22 -9.84 -1.57
CA ALA A 27 0.85 -10.19 -1.94
C ALA A 27 0.66 -11.72 -2.10
N LEU A 28 -0.36 -12.11 -2.87
CA LEU A 28 -0.50 -13.47 -3.38
C LEU A 28 0.18 -13.58 -4.76
N PRO A 29 0.72 -14.74 -5.14
CA PRO A 29 1.25 -14.96 -6.48
C PRO A 29 0.17 -14.73 -7.54
N HIS A 30 0.51 -13.97 -8.58
CA HIS A 30 -0.29 -13.83 -9.80
C HIS A 30 0.36 -14.59 -10.96
N THR A 31 -0.39 -14.86 -12.02
CA THR A 31 0.14 -15.46 -13.24
C THR A 31 -0.38 -14.70 -14.46
N VAL A 32 0.51 -14.38 -15.40
CA VAL A 32 0.09 -13.75 -16.65
C VAL A 32 -0.64 -14.77 -17.54
N THR A 33 -1.83 -14.42 -18.03
CA THR A 33 -2.71 -15.34 -18.78
C THR A 33 -2.37 -15.42 -20.27
N LYS A 34 -1.54 -14.50 -20.76
CA LYS A 34 -1.00 -14.42 -22.11
C LYS A 34 0.36 -13.72 -22.07
N ASP A 35 1.12 -13.85 -23.15
CA ASP A 35 2.34 -13.08 -23.35
C ASP A 35 2.02 -11.58 -23.21
N THR A 36 2.73 -10.92 -22.30
CA THR A 36 2.43 -9.56 -21.87
C THR A 36 3.65 -8.68 -22.06
N SER A 37 3.53 -7.61 -22.86
CA SER A 37 4.58 -6.59 -22.93
C SER A 37 4.47 -5.67 -21.72
N PHE A 38 5.54 -5.53 -20.96
CA PHE A 38 5.60 -4.66 -19.79
C PHE A 38 6.97 -3.99 -19.68
N ARG A 39 6.99 -2.66 -19.67
CA ARG A 39 8.21 -1.84 -19.55
C ARG A 39 9.34 -2.24 -20.51
N GLY A 40 9.01 -2.62 -21.74
CA GLY A 40 9.97 -3.03 -22.77
C GLY A 40 10.36 -4.52 -22.75
N TYR A 41 9.88 -5.29 -21.77
CA TYR A 41 10.07 -6.73 -21.71
C TYR A 41 8.83 -7.48 -22.20
N VAL A 42 9.03 -8.70 -22.71
CA VAL A 42 7.95 -9.66 -22.93
C VAL A 42 7.95 -10.65 -21.78
N ILE A 43 6.85 -10.70 -21.04
CA ILE A 43 6.60 -11.66 -19.97
C ILE A 43 5.78 -12.81 -20.58
N PRO A 44 6.34 -14.02 -20.72
CA PRO A 44 5.64 -15.14 -21.33
C PRO A 44 4.38 -15.58 -20.55
N LYS A 45 3.38 -16.09 -21.25
CA LYS A 45 2.20 -16.73 -20.65
C LYS A 45 2.62 -17.77 -19.60
N GLY A 46 1.96 -17.74 -18.45
CA GLY A 46 2.24 -18.69 -17.36
C GLY A 46 3.34 -18.24 -16.41
N THR A 47 4.04 -17.11 -16.67
CA THR A 47 5.01 -16.58 -15.70
C THR A 47 4.31 -16.12 -14.42
N THR A 48 4.82 -16.59 -13.27
CA THR A 48 4.40 -16.15 -11.93
C THR A 48 4.97 -14.77 -11.63
N ILE A 49 4.13 -13.87 -11.12
CA ILE A 49 4.47 -12.51 -10.72
C ILE A 49 4.16 -12.36 -9.23
N TYR A 50 5.11 -11.78 -8.50
CA TYR A 50 4.94 -11.40 -7.10
C TYR A 50 4.88 -9.87 -6.99
N PRO A 51 3.70 -9.28 -6.71
CA PRO A 51 3.60 -7.88 -6.40
C PRO A 51 4.28 -7.58 -5.06
N LEU A 52 5.38 -6.82 -5.08
CA LEU A 52 6.10 -6.44 -3.86
C LEU A 52 5.39 -5.28 -3.15
N LEU A 53 4.30 -5.57 -2.41
CA LEU A 53 3.53 -4.56 -1.67
C LEU A 53 4.35 -3.82 -0.61
N SER A 54 5.34 -4.47 0.00
CA SER A 54 6.20 -3.80 0.97
C SER A 54 6.94 -2.60 0.36
N SER A 55 7.29 -2.67 -0.94
CA SER A 55 7.98 -1.57 -1.62
C SER A 55 7.15 -0.29 -1.70
N VAL A 56 5.84 -0.41 -1.94
CA VAL A 56 4.95 0.75 -2.06
C VAL A 56 4.49 1.26 -0.69
N LEU A 57 4.29 0.35 0.28
CA LEU A 57 3.94 0.71 1.66
C LEU A 57 5.10 1.35 2.45
N HIS A 58 6.33 1.21 1.95
CA HIS A 58 7.53 1.86 2.50
C HIS A 58 8.17 2.86 1.53
N ASP A 59 7.45 3.31 0.50
CA ASP A 59 7.98 4.32 -0.43
C ASP A 59 8.16 5.65 0.30
N SER A 60 9.42 6.08 0.45
CA SER A 60 9.79 7.29 1.17
C SER A 60 9.32 8.58 0.49
N LYS A 61 8.86 8.51 -0.77
CA LYS A 61 8.25 9.65 -1.46
C LYS A 61 6.88 9.99 -0.88
N GLU A 62 6.15 9.00 -0.36
CA GLU A 62 4.84 9.20 0.24
C GLU A 62 4.87 9.14 1.77
N PHE A 63 5.71 8.27 2.33
CA PHE A 63 5.84 8.02 3.77
C PHE A 63 7.25 8.39 4.24
N PRO A 64 7.50 9.65 4.64
CA PRO A 64 8.80 10.06 5.18
C PRO A 64 9.20 9.23 6.40
N ASN A 65 10.46 8.81 6.52
CA ASN A 65 10.90 7.88 7.56
C ASN A 65 10.01 6.62 7.62
N PRO A 66 9.88 5.84 6.52
CA PRO A 66 8.89 4.78 6.41
C PRO A 66 9.10 3.62 7.40
N GLN A 67 10.28 3.55 8.01
CA GLN A 67 10.66 2.57 9.06
C GLN A 67 10.27 3.02 10.47
N GLU A 68 9.68 4.21 10.62
CA GLU A 68 9.09 4.68 11.87
C GLU A 68 7.58 4.47 11.82
N PHE A 69 7.00 4.09 12.96
CA PHE A 69 5.56 4.06 13.12
C PHE A 69 5.06 5.48 13.39
N ASN A 70 4.40 6.08 12.40
CA ASN A 70 3.96 7.47 12.48
C ASN A 70 2.54 7.66 11.88
N PRO A 71 1.48 7.74 12.70
CA PRO A 71 0.12 7.97 12.23
C PRO A 71 -0.05 9.25 11.39
N GLU A 72 0.84 10.25 11.53
CA GLU A 72 0.79 11.49 10.74
C GLU A 72 0.93 11.25 9.23
N HIS A 73 1.45 10.09 8.81
CA HIS A 73 1.42 9.64 7.41
C HIS A 73 0.03 9.68 6.77
N PHE A 74 -1.02 9.50 7.57
CA PHE A 74 -2.41 9.45 7.13
C PHE A 74 -3.22 10.65 7.60
N LEU A 75 -2.56 11.75 7.96
CA LEU A 75 -3.24 12.98 8.38
C LEU A 75 -2.85 14.16 7.48
N ASN A 76 -3.83 15.01 7.18
CA ASN A 76 -3.60 16.32 6.61
C ASN A 76 -3.17 17.29 7.73
N LYS A 77 -2.60 18.45 7.35
CA LYS A 77 -2.19 19.50 8.32
C LYS A 77 -3.31 20.00 9.25
N ASN A 78 -4.57 19.85 8.83
CA ASN A 78 -5.75 20.21 9.62
C ASN A 78 -6.27 19.06 10.51
N GLY A 79 -5.53 17.95 10.63
CA GLY A 79 -5.90 16.79 11.44
C GLY A 79 -6.96 15.87 10.81
N THR A 80 -7.42 16.15 9.59
CA THR A 80 -8.35 15.25 8.87
C THR A 80 -7.61 14.05 8.28
N PHE A 81 -8.29 12.92 8.20
CA PHE A 81 -7.74 11.72 7.57
C PHE A 81 -7.40 11.96 6.09
N ARG A 82 -6.25 11.46 5.66
CA ARG A 82 -5.73 11.57 4.29
C ARG A 82 -5.55 10.16 3.71
N LYS A 83 -6.28 9.88 2.62
CA LYS A 83 -6.07 8.65 1.84
C LYS A 83 -4.85 8.79 0.93
N SER A 84 -4.05 7.72 0.82
CA SER A 84 -2.91 7.64 -0.08
C SER A 84 -3.12 6.59 -1.17
N ASN A 85 -2.69 6.87 -2.40
CA ASN A 85 -2.68 5.88 -3.49
C ASN A 85 -1.55 4.85 -3.34
N PHE A 86 -0.55 5.12 -2.49
CA PHE A 86 0.51 4.16 -2.17
C PHE A 86 0.05 3.15 -1.10
N PHE A 87 -1.04 3.46 -0.40
CA PHE A 87 -1.62 2.56 0.59
C PHE A 87 -2.43 1.44 -0.08
N MET A 88 -1.73 0.36 -0.42
CA MET A 88 -2.31 -0.83 -1.06
C MET A 88 -2.06 -2.11 -0.25
N PRO A 89 -2.47 -2.18 1.03
CA PRO A 89 -2.26 -3.39 1.86
C PRO A 89 -3.05 -4.61 1.36
N PHE A 90 -4.07 -4.39 0.53
CA PHE A 90 -4.93 -5.43 -0.04
C PHE A 90 -4.72 -5.61 -1.55
N SER A 91 -3.52 -5.28 -2.05
CA SER A 91 -3.18 -5.32 -3.48
C SER A 91 -4.06 -4.39 -4.34
N ALA A 92 -3.98 -4.54 -5.65
CA ALA A 92 -4.77 -3.84 -6.66
C ALA A 92 -5.12 -4.79 -7.82
N GLY A 93 -6.08 -4.41 -8.67
CA GLY A 93 -6.51 -5.17 -9.84
C GLY A 93 -7.74 -4.55 -10.47
#